data_AF-A0A7D4Y3J7-F1
#
_entry.id   AF-A0A7D4Y3J7-F1
#
_cell.length_a   1.000
_cell.length_b   1.000
_cell.length_c   1.000
_cell.angle_alpha   90.00
_cell.angle_beta   90.00
_cell.angle_gamma   90.00
#
_symmetry.space_group_name_H-M   'P 1'
#
loop_
_entity.id
_entity.type
_entity.pdbx_description
1 polymer ?
#
loop_
_entity_poly.entity_id
_entity_poly.type
_entity_poly.pdbx_seq_one_letter_code
_entity_poly.pdbx_strand_id
1 'polypeptide(L)' 'MTEDTVLSEEEAYEYDSANTYECEVCGGRTRADRSPGDCPECGGDLRNISTSREQ' A
#
# COMPACT_ATOMS: atom_id res chain seq x y z
N MET A 1 -40.39 2.13 -2.12
CA MET A 1 -40.27 2.75 -0.78
C MET A 1 -39.94 1.62 0.17
N THR A 2 -38.72 1.38 0.60
CA THR A 2 -37.50 2.18 0.64
C THR A 2 -36.39 1.51 -0.18
N GLU A 3 -35.49 2.35 -0.65
CA GLU A 3 -34.33 2.00 -1.45
C GLU A 3 -33.41 1.04 -0.67
N ASP A 4 -32.82 0.11 -1.42
CA ASP A 4 -31.67 -0.73 -1.06
C ASP A 4 -30.47 0.20 -0.90
N THR A 5 -30.52 1.03 0.14
CA THR A 5 -29.57 2.09 0.40
C THR A 5 -28.41 1.49 1.18
N VAL A 6 -27.32 1.36 0.42
CA VAL A 6 -25.93 1.15 0.79
C VAL A 6 -25.58 -0.16 1.51
N LEU A 7 -24.88 -1.01 0.76
CA LEU A 7 -23.74 -1.78 1.25
C LEU A 7 -22.88 -0.87 2.17
N SER A 8 -23.21 -0.83 3.46
CA SER A 8 -22.70 0.20 4.37
C SER A 8 -21.51 -0.26 5.22
N GLU A 9 -21.06 -1.51 5.11
CA GLU A 9 -19.90 -2.01 5.87
C GLU A 9 -18.94 -2.92 5.08
N GLU A 10 -19.30 -3.40 3.87
CA GLU A 10 -18.54 -4.47 3.18
C GLU A 10 -17.74 -4.03 1.94
N GLU A 11 -17.90 -2.79 1.45
CA GLU A 11 -17.07 -2.23 0.37
C GLU A 11 -15.88 -1.38 0.88
N ALA A 12 -15.52 -1.57 2.15
CA ALA A 12 -14.33 -0.96 2.77
C ALA A 12 -13.27 -2.01 3.15
N TYR A 13 -13.40 -3.25 2.68
CA TYR A 13 -12.52 -4.36 3.09
C TYR A 13 -11.57 -4.90 2.02
N GLU A 14 -11.58 -4.35 0.80
CA GLU A 14 -10.63 -4.73 -0.26
C GLU A 14 -9.60 -3.63 -0.59
N TYR A 15 -9.43 -2.62 0.27
CA TYR A 15 -8.61 -1.43 -0.05
C TYR A 15 -7.32 -1.27 0.80
N ASP A 16 -7.00 -2.18 1.71
CA ASP A 16 -5.88 -2.02 2.68
C ASP A 16 -4.81 -3.13 2.59
N SER A 17 -4.55 -3.68 1.40
CA SER A 17 -3.46 -4.65 1.18
C SER A 17 -2.22 -4.04 0.50
N ALA A 18 -2.25 -2.75 0.16
CA ALA A 18 -1.14 -2.08 -0.49
C ALA A 18 0.05 -1.92 0.48
N ASN A 19 1.19 -2.47 0.09
CA ASN A 19 2.44 -2.31 0.82
C ASN A 19 3.12 -0.98 0.42
N THR A 20 3.43 -0.16 1.40
CA THR A 20 4.37 0.96 1.33
C THR A 20 5.82 0.46 1.37
N TYR A 21 6.60 0.91 0.40
CA TYR A 21 8.04 0.70 0.27
C TYR A 21 8.78 2.05 0.35
N GLU A 22 9.97 2.04 0.94
CA GLU A 22 10.86 3.19 1.06
C GLU A 22 12.22 2.89 0.41
N CYS A 23 12.75 3.85 -0.34
CA CYS A 23 14.06 3.77 -0.97
C CYS A 23 15.16 4.07 0.02
N GLU A 24 16.11 3.15 0.15
CA GLU A 24 17.23 3.28 1.09
C GLU A 24 18.30 4.28 0.58
N VAL A 25 18.21 4.71 -0.69
CA VAL A 25 19.17 5.62 -1.32
C VAL A 25 18.69 7.08 -1.26
N CYS A 26 17.45 7.34 -1.67
CA CYS A 26 16.92 8.71 -1.78
C CYS A 26 15.80 9.03 -0.77
N GLY A 27 15.28 8.03 -0.04
CA GLY A 27 14.16 8.20 0.89
C GLY A 27 12.78 8.29 0.22
N GLY A 28 12.68 8.07 -1.10
CA GLY A 28 11.40 8.07 -1.82
C GLY A 28 10.48 6.94 -1.35
N ARG A 29 9.17 7.23 -1.25
CA ARG A 29 8.15 6.27 -0.78
C ARG A 29 7.15 5.95 -1.88
N THR A 30 6.84 4.67 -2.05
CA THR A 30 5.85 4.19 -3.04
C THR A 30 4.91 3.18 -2.42
N ARG A 31 3.65 3.16 -2.85
CA ARG A 31 2.67 2.14 -2.45
C ARG A 31 2.41 1.21 -3.63
N ALA A 32 2.53 -0.08 -3.38
CA ALA A 32 2.29 -1.12 -4.37
C ALA A 32 1.83 -2.40 -3.68
N ASP A 33 0.94 -3.17 -4.30
CA ASP A 33 0.51 -4.48 -3.78
C ASP A 33 1.68 -5.46 -3.66
N ARG A 34 2.69 -5.33 -4.53
CA ARG A 34 3.88 -6.17 -4.58
C ARG A 34 5.12 -5.30 -4.71
N SER A 35 6.28 -5.87 -4.35
CA SER A 35 7.55 -5.16 -4.45
C SER A 35 7.79 -4.68 -5.89
N PRO A 36 7.95 -3.36 -6.13
CA PRO A 36 8.17 -2.83 -7.46
C PRO A 36 9.62 -3.03 -7.97
N GLY A 37 10.48 -3.67 -7.17
CA GLY A 37 11.89 -3.90 -7.51
C GLY A 37 12.73 -2.69 -7.16
N ASP A 38 12.87 -1.77 -8.12
CA ASP A 38 13.73 -0.60 -8.02
C ASP A 38 12.94 0.70 -7.78
N CYS A 39 13.59 1.67 -7.15
CA CYS A 39 13.01 2.99 -6.93
C CYS A 39 12.84 3.72 -8.27
N PRO A 40 11.62 4.16 -8.66
CA PRO A 40 11.40 4.84 -9.93
C PRO A 40 12.08 6.22 -10.01
N GLU A 41 12.46 6.80 -8.87
CA GLU A 41 13.08 8.12 -8.79
C GLU A 41 14.60 8.07 -9.02
N CYS A 42 15.27 7.02 -8.52
CA CYS A 42 16.73 6.95 -8.53
C CYS A 42 17.33 5.60 -8.93
N GLY A 43 16.50 4.57 -9.15
CA GLY A 43 16.92 3.20 -9.46
C GLY A 43 17.58 2.46 -8.29
N GLY A 44 17.39 2.92 -7.05
CA GLY A 44 17.93 2.27 -5.85
C GLY A 44 17.00 1.23 -5.26
N ASP A 45 17.51 0.40 -4.35
CA ASP A 45 16.72 -0.64 -3.69
C ASP A 45 15.57 -0.08 -2.82
N LEU A 46 14.42 -0.74 -2.92
CA LEU A 46 13.21 -0.42 -2.15
C LEU A 46 12.97 -1.47 -1.06
N ARG A 47 12.78 -1.00 0.18
CA ARG A 47 12.45 -1.84 1.33
C ARG A 47 10.98 -1.69 1.71
N ASN A 48 10.29 -2.81 1.96
CA ASN A 48 8.93 -2.78 2.49
C ASN A 48 8.94 -2.25 3.93
N ILE A 49 8.23 -1.16 4.19
CA ILE A 49 8.08 -0.54 5.51
C ILE A 49 6.69 -0.74 6.12
N SER A 50 5.80 -1.44 5.42
CA SER A 50 4.39 -1.67 5.82
C SER A 50 4.17 -2.87 6.70
N THR A 51 5.14 -3.76 6.78
CA THR A 51 5.15 -4.90 7.70
C THR A 51 5.46 -4.48 9.14
N SER A 52 4.95 -3.32 9.58
CA SER A 52 5.13 -2.80 10.94
C SER A 52 3.83 -2.93 11.74
N ARG A 53 3.28 -4.14 11.83
CA ARG A 53 2.38 -4.54 12.92
C ARG A 53 2.66 -6.00 13.26
N GLU A 54 2.83 -6.22 14.57
CA GLU A 54 3.01 -7.49 15.29
C GLU A 54 4.47 -7.95 15.57
N GLN A 55 4.91 -7.60 16.81
CA GLN A 55 5.91 -8.23 17.70
C GLN A 55 7.39 -7.85 17.60
#